data_AF-A0A653DRU4-F1
#
_entry.id   AF-A0A653DRU4-F1
#
_cell.length_a   1.000
_cell.length_b   1.000
_cell.length_c   1.000
_cell.angle_alpha   90.00
_cell.angle_beta   90.00
_cell.angle_gamma   90.00
#
_symmetry.space_group_name_H-M   'P 1'
#
loop_
_entity.id
_entity.type
_entity.pdbx_description
1 polymer ?
#
loop_
_entity_poly.entity_id
_entity_poly.type
_entity_poly.pdbx_seq_one_letter_code
_entity_poly.pdbx_strand_id
1 'polypeptide(L)'
;VSRNLSRPWFLHCHPVIAIKWPDGIIQIISFRWSVNSSIVVMSLLHQNKESRVLRKGSKVAGTRDVPDFSKVGGLGHHIETLREVIIFPLLHGHIFTHFNVKAPRGVLFYGPPGTGKTLVAGALASEINRAGIGKVTFFQRKGSDMLDKYVGESEKRLRALFEKATKCRPSIIFFDEIDGLAPCRSDKNDHIHTSLVATLLALMDGLDTKPGVIVIAATNRIEAVDPALRRPGRFDKELYFPLPGIEARKEIIEVHTATWDQHLLTPKFIEKLADLTVGFCGADIQALCSEAVSCCVKRQYPKINNVAAKVKIEAESLKVEEADILEAKMKIVPSTVKQGHKMRNLSKVIKPLLKRQKDKVIRYIQLLWPHYLLEGYRYIIDEKRYAGRVLLIGSHIQGLNTHLIPAILKHLEHLPTFVFDPENFHKMNMNLASARSVFPAVILLSRIDEW
;
A
#
# COMPACT_ATOMS: atom_id res chain seq x y z
N VAL A 1 -58.58 23.01 -18.98
CA VAL A 1 -58.02 24.28 -18.45
C VAL A 1 -58.04 24.18 -16.93
N SER A 2 -56.97 23.61 -16.37
CA SER A 2 -57.00 22.88 -15.10
C SER A 2 -56.20 23.54 -13.97
N ARG A 3 -56.71 23.30 -12.77
CA ARG A 3 -56.17 23.59 -11.44
C ARG A 3 -54.86 22.81 -11.12
N ASN A 4 -54.19 23.31 -10.08
CA ASN A 4 -53.54 22.59 -8.96
C ASN A 4 -52.15 21.93 -9.09
N LEU A 5 -51.41 22.10 -7.97
CA LEU A 5 -50.33 21.26 -7.39
C LEU A 5 -48.97 21.32 -8.13
N SER A 6 -47.78 21.32 -7.52
CA SER A 6 -47.26 21.20 -6.15
C SER A 6 -45.72 21.32 -6.22
N ARG A 7 -45.05 21.82 -5.17
CA ARG A 7 -43.56 21.88 -5.01
C ARG A 7 -42.90 20.47 -5.05
N PRO A 8 -41.55 20.30 -5.12
CA PRO A 8 -40.76 20.39 -3.88
C PRO A 8 -39.28 20.89 -3.94
N TRP A 9 -38.90 21.63 -2.87
CA TRP A 9 -37.68 21.51 -2.05
C TRP A 9 -36.26 21.53 -2.71
N PHE A 10 -35.54 22.64 -2.55
CA PHE A 10 -34.08 22.60 -2.34
C PHE A 10 -33.72 23.34 -1.05
N LEU A 11 -33.22 22.56 -0.09
CA LEU A 11 -32.69 23.01 1.18
C LEU A 11 -31.36 23.74 0.97
N HIS A 12 -31.21 24.85 1.71
CA HIS A 12 -29.95 25.52 1.99
C HIS A 12 -28.87 24.56 2.52
N CYS A 13 -27.60 24.85 2.21
CA CYS A 13 -26.58 25.22 3.21
C CYS A 13 -25.18 25.33 2.56
N HIS A 14 -24.71 26.57 2.37
CA HIS A 14 -23.32 26.91 2.63
C HIS A 14 -23.09 26.91 4.15
N PRO A 15 -21.83 26.79 4.58
CA PRO A 15 -21.35 27.84 5.48
C PRO A 15 -20.08 28.48 4.92
N VAL A 16 -20.25 29.72 4.47
CA VAL A 16 -19.22 30.76 4.59
C VAL A 16 -19.35 31.28 6.01
N ILE A 17 -18.28 31.22 6.81
CA ILE A 17 -18.18 32.06 8.00
C ILE A 17 -17.60 33.39 7.52
N ALA A 18 -18.47 34.39 7.42
CA ALA A 18 -18.11 35.80 7.31
C ALA A 18 -18.86 36.54 8.43
N ILE A 19 -18.11 37.09 9.37
CA ILE A 19 -18.63 38.06 10.34
C ILE A 19 -18.37 39.43 9.72
N LYS A 20 -19.43 40.22 9.53
CA LYS A 20 -19.37 41.63 9.14
C LYS A 20 -19.93 42.45 10.30
N TRP A 21 -19.17 43.41 10.80
CA TRP A 21 -19.71 44.56 11.53
C TRP A 21 -19.41 45.84 10.74
N PRO A 22 -20.32 46.83 10.75
CA PRO A 22 -20.07 48.16 10.25
C PRO A 22 -19.22 48.96 11.26
N ASP A 23 -18.25 49.70 10.75
CA ASP A 23 -17.49 50.76 11.43
C ASP A 23 -16.36 50.36 12.42
N GLY A 24 -15.14 50.19 11.87
CA GLY A 24 -13.87 50.74 12.44
C GLY A 24 -13.03 49.93 13.45
N ILE A 25 -11.71 49.81 13.13
CA ILE A 25 -10.50 49.52 13.99
C ILE A 25 -10.15 48.01 14.17
N ILE A 26 -9.11 47.39 13.57
CA ILE A 26 -7.61 47.45 13.51
C ILE A 26 -6.89 46.49 14.51
N GLN A 27 -6.07 45.55 13.98
CA GLN A 27 -4.67 45.17 14.34
C GLN A 27 -4.29 43.85 13.63
N ILE A 28 -3.45 43.80 12.58
CA ILE A 28 -1.96 43.77 12.48
C ILE A 28 -1.35 42.62 13.31
N ILE A 29 -0.62 41.65 12.73
CA ILE A 29 0.87 41.63 12.63
C ILE A 29 1.36 40.76 11.45
N SER A 30 2.27 41.33 10.67
CA SER A 30 3.16 40.72 9.67
C SER A 30 4.50 40.34 10.32
N PHE A 31 5.24 39.34 9.81
CA PHE A 31 6.68 39.51 9.51
C PHE A 31 7.23 38.39 8.62
N ARG A 32 8.37 38.71 7.99
CA ARG A 32 8.98 38.19 6.76
C ARG A 32 10.40 37.63 7.05
N TRP A 33 10.78 36.54 6.36
CA TRP A 33 12.10 35.99 5.96
C TRP A 33 13.40 36.25 6.76
N SER A 34 14.30 35.24 6.85
CA SER A 34 15.71 35.30 6.37
C SER A 34 16.49 33.97 6.51
N VAL A 35 17.50 33.80 5.66
CA VAL A 35 18.55 32.76 5.56
C VAL A 35 19.80 33.18 6.37
N ASN A 36 20.54 32.26 7.04
CA ASN A 36 22.03 32.15 7.00
C ASN A 36 22.69 31.14 7.98
N SER A 37 23.71 30.47 7.42
CA SER A 37 25.00 29.88 7.84
C SER A 37 25.57 29.88 9.29
N SER A 38 26.18 28.72 9.64
CA SER A 38 27.55 28.49 10.22
C SER A 38 27.91 28.54 11.74
N ILE A 39 28.66 27.49 12.16
CA ILE A 39 29.84 27.38 13.10
C ILE A 39 29.69 27.01 14.61
N VAL A 40 30.24 25.82 14.96
CA VAL A 40 31.15 25.36 16.08
C VAL A 40 30.74 25.63 17.56
N VAL A 41 30.76 24.67 18.52
CA VAL A 41 31.90 24.24 19.39
C VAL A 41 31.61 22.93 20.17
N MET A 42 32.67 22.12 20.27
CA MET A 42 33.02 21.00 21.18
C MET A 42 32.44 20.96 22.61
N SER A 43 32.20 19.75 23.14
CA SER A 43 32.97 19.21 24.29
C SER A 43 32.71 17.74 24.57
N LEU A 44 33.80 17.01 24.82
CA LEU A 44 33.88 15.68 25.41
C LEU A 44 33.22 15.64 26.80
N LEU A 45 32.65 14.50 27.16
CA LEU A 45 32.97 13.83 28.43
C LEU A 45 32.77 12.31 28.31
N HIS A 46 33.64 11.62 29.03
CA HIS A 46 34.01 10.21 28.94
C HIS A 46 33.29 9.40 30.04
N GLN A 47 33.47 8.07 29.99
CA GLN A 47 33.24 7.05 31.05
C GLN A 47 31.83 6.48 31.24
N ASN A 48 31.61 5.20 31.56
CA ASN A 48 32.37 3.93 31.51
C ASN A 48 31.38 2.85 32.03
N LYS A 49 31.46 1.61 31.52
CA LYS A 49 31.25 0.31 32.22
C LYS A 49 29.91 0.06 32.98
N GLU A 50 29.37 -1.15 33.15
CA GLU A 50 29.77 -2.52 32.87
C GLU A 50 28.50 -3.39 32.94
N SER A 51 28.52 -4.46 32.15
CA SER A 51 27.82 -5.73 32.26
C SER A 51 27.00 -6.06 33.53
N ARG A 52 25.85 -6.73 33.33
CA ARG A 52 25.65 -8.06 33.93
C ARG A 52 24.61 -8.92 33.21
N VAL A 53 25.10 -10.10 32.83
CA VAL A 53 24.45 -11.25 32.22
C VAL A 53 23.45 -11.87 33.19
N LEU A 54 22.25 -12.23 32.72
CA LEU A 54 21.48 -13.35 33.26
C LEU A 54 20.67 -14.06 32.15
N ARG A 55 21.14 -15.29 31.87
CA ARG A 55 20.49 -16.44 31.19
C ARG A 55 19.14 -16.76 31.87
N LYS A 56 18.14 -17.49 31.34
CA LYS A 56 17.95 -18.44 30.21
C LYS A 56 16.42 -18.74 30.15
N GLY A 57 15.92 -19.19 29.00
CA GLY A 57 14.57 -19.75 28.79
C GLY A 57 13.82 -19.01 27.67
N SER A 58 13.29 -19.61 26.60
CA SER A 58 13.19 -21.00 26.15
C SER A 58 13.14 -20.95 24.62
N LYS A 59 13.90 -21.81 23.94
CA LYS A 59 13.89 -21.92 22.46
C LYS A 59 12.57 -22.53 22.00
N VAL A 60 11.79 -21.77 21.23
CA VAL A 60 10.79 -22.33 20.32
C VAL A 60 11.43 -22.35 18.94
N ALA A 61 11.60 -23.57 18.43
CA ALA A 61 12.19 -23.89 17.14
C ALA A 61 11.26 -23.45 15.99
N GLY A 62 11.89 -22.98 14.92
CA GLY A 62 11.25 -22.48 13.71
C GLY A 62 11.81 -21.13 13.31
N THR A 63 13.06 -21.10 12.82
CA THR A 63 13.57 -20.00 12.00
C THR A 63 12.69 -19.90 10.76
N ARG A 64 11.58 -19.16 10.88
CA ARG A 64 10.97 -18.53 9.71
C ARG A 64 12.03 -17.58 9.20
N ASP A 65 12.49 -17.75 7.97
CA ASP A 65 13.31 -16.76 7.27
C ASP A 65 12.58 -15.43 7.35
N VAL A 66 12.96 -14.59 8.31
CA VAL A 66 12.35 -13.28 8.45
C VAL A 66 12.83 -12.50 7.23
N PRO A 67 11.92 -11.97 6.40
CA PRO A 67 12.31 -11.29 5.19
C PRO A 67 13.23 -10.12 5.56
N ASP A 68 14.17 -9.85 4.67
CA ASP A 68 15.09 -8.73 4.80
C ASP A 68 14.72 -7.69 3.75
N PHE A 69 15.16 -6.44 3.90
CA PHE A 69 14.86 -5.41 2.88
C PHE A 69 15.45 -5.72 1.52
N SER A 70 16.54 -6.51 1.48
CA SER A 70 17.08 -7.09 0.24
C SER A 70 16.09 -7.98 -0.53
N LYS A 71 15.04 -8.47 0.15
CA LYS A 71 13.98 -9.30 -0.45
C LYS A 71 12.71 -8.49 -0.79
N VAL A 72 12.75 -7.15 -0.70
CA VAL A 72 11.64 -6.26 -1.04
C VAL A 72 12.00 -5.46 -2.28
N GLY A 73 11.38 -5.77 -3.43
CA GLY A 73 11.53 -4.99 -4.66
C GLY A 73 10.46 -3.91 -4.80
N GLY A 74 10.83 -2.75 -5.35
CA GLY A 74 9.91 -1.74 -5.86
C GLY A 74 9.20 -0.86 -4.84
N LEU A 75 9.59 -0.92 -3.55
CA LEU A 75 8.95 -0.19 -2.45
C LEU A 75 9.93 0.72 -1.68
N GLY A 76 10.99 1.20 -2.32
CA GLY A 76 12.04 2.02 -1.70
C GLY A 76 11.50 3.23 -0.93
N HIS A 77 10.61 4.01 -1.56
CA HIS A 77 10.01 5.19 -0.93
C HIS A 77 9.17 4.85 0.32
N HIS A 78 8.42 3.75 0.28
CA HIS A 78 7.64 3.27 1.42
C HIS A 78 8.56 2.84 2.56
N ILE A 79 9.67 2.18 2.25
CA ILE A 79 10.67 1.77 3.25
C ILE A 79 11.29 3.00 3.90
N GLU A 80 11.72 4.00 3.13
CA GLU A 80 12.26 5.27 3.66
C GLU A 80 11.26 5.96 4.58
N THR A 81 10.01 6.08 4.15
CA THR A 81 8.94 6.68 4.96
C THR A 81 8.72 5.90 6.27
N LEU A 82 8.78 4.56 6.22
CA LEU A 82 8.68 3.72 7.41
C LEU A 82 9.88 3.88 8.34
N ARG A 83 11.10 4.06 7.81
CA ARG A 83 12.29 4.37 8.61
C ARG A 83 12.11 5.68 9.37
N GLU A 84 11.62 6.72 8.71
CA GLU A 84 11.34 8.02 9.33
C GLU A 84 10.22 7.96 10.38
N VAL A 85 9.16 7.18 10.13
CA VAL A 85 7.99 7.14 11.03
C VAL A 85 8.19 6.19 12.21
N ILE A 86 8.96 5.11 12.04
CA ILE A 86 9.07 4.03 13.04
C ILE A 86 10.47 3.99 13.65
N ILE A 87 11.50 3.93 12.83
CA ILE A 87 12.87 3.77 13.33
C ILE A 87 13.36 5.04 14.02
N PHE A 88 13.10 6.21 13.42
CA PHE A 88 13.56 7.49 13.98
C PHE A 88 12.99 7.77 15.39
N PRO A 89 11.68 7.60 15.67
CA PRO A 89 11.16 7.78 17.04
C PRO A 89 11.66 6.74 18.04
N LEU A 90 11.93 5.51 17.61
CA LEU A 90 12.52 4.49 18.47
C LEU A 90 13.96 4.81 18.86
N LEU A 91 14.73 5.40 17.93
CA LEU A 91 16.12 5.80 18.14
C LEU A 91 16.26 7.11 18.92
N HIS A 92 15.48 8.11 18.53
CA HIS A 92 15.63 9.50 18.97
C HIS A 92 14.45 9.98 19.80
N GLY A 93 13.91 9.11 20.67
CA GLY A 93 12.78 9.45 21.55
C GLY A 93 13.03 10.70 22.42
N HIS A 94 14.28 10.96 22.81
CA HIS A 94 14.67 12.13 23.60
C HIS A 94 14.36 13.46 22.90
N ILE A 95 14.40 13.52 21.56
CA ILE A 95 14.08 14.72 20.78
C ILE A 95 12.60 15.06 20.96
N PHE A 96 11.72 14.07 20.84
CA PHE A 96 10.28 14.24 21.03
C PHE A 96 9.95 14.70 22.45
N THR A 97 10.63 14.14 23.46
CA THR A 97 10.47 14.57 24.86
C THR A 97 10.94 16.01 25.06
N HIS A 98 12.05 16.42 24.46
CA HIS A 98 12.59 17.78 24.60
C HIS A 98 11.64 18.84 24.02
N PHE A 99 11.05 18.58 22.85
CA PHE A 99 10.09 19.50 22.23
C PHE A 99 8.66 19.35 22.76
N ASN A 100 8.42 18.46 23.72
CA ASN A 100 7.09 18.13 24.24
C ASN A 100 6.09 17.73 23.12
N VAL A 101 6.60 17.06 22.08
CA VAL A 101 5.81 16.59 20.94
C VAL A 101 5.59 15.08 21.07
N LYS A 102 4.37 14.61 20.81
CA LYS A 102 4.06 13.18 20.84
C LYS A 102 4.68 12.48 19.64
N ALA A 103 5.42 11.40 19.88
CA ALA A 103 5.92 10.52 18.83
C ALA A 103 4.76 9.79 18.13
N PRO A 104 4.88 9.49 16.82
CA PRO A 104 3.86 8.74 16.09
C PRO A 104 3.75 7.32 16.62
N ARG A 105 2.53 6.78 16.68
CA ARG A 105 2.22 5.49 17.32
C ARG A 105 1.77 4.42 16.36
N GLY A 106 1.09 4.86 15.32
CA GLY A 106 0.35 3.98 14.44
C GLY A 106 0.63 4.27 12.97
N VAL A 107 0.85 3.21 12.21
CA VAL A 107 0.87 3.29 10.75
C VAL A 107 -0.17 2.32 10.17
N LEU A 108 -1.03 2.84 9.30
CA LEU A 108 -2.05 2.05 8.60
C LEU A 108 -1.63 1.84 7.14
N PHE A 109 -1.39 0.59 6.76
CA PHE A 109 -1.11 0.17 5.39
C PHE A 109 -2.40 -0.15 4.68
N TYR A 110 -2.59 0.42 3.50
CA TYR A 110 -3.75 0.14 2.67
C TYR A 110 -3.39 0.04 1.19
N GLY A 111 -4.20 -0.70 0.44
CA GLY A 111 -3.99 -0.90 -0.99
C GLY A 111 -4.43 -2.29 -1.44
N PRO A 112 -4.40 -2.60 -2.74
CA PRO A 112 -4.84 -3.89 -3.26
C PRO A 112 -4.11 -5.07 -2.62
N PRO A 113 -4.73 -6.26 -2.61
CA PRO A 113 -4.08 -7.46 -2.10
C PRO A 113 -2.85 -7.85 -2.95
N GLY A 114 -1.88 -8.51 -2.33
CA GLY A 114 -0.69 -9.00 -3.04
C GLY A 114 0.40 -7.97 -3.34
N THR A 115 0.32 -6.76 -2.77
CA THR A 115 1.35 -5.70 -2.91
C THR A 115 2.46 -5.74 -1.84
N GLY A 116 2.51 -6.80 -1.01
CA GLY A 116 3.61 -6.99 -0.07
C GLY A 116 3.49 -6.26 1.27
N LYS A 117 2.31 -5.75 1.65
CA LYS A 117 2.06 -5.09 2.96
C LYS A 117 2.59 -5.88 4.17
N THR A 118 2.25 -7.17 4.24
CA THR A 118 2.69 -8.09 5.30
C THR A 118 4.20 -8.37 5.24
N LEU A 119 4.76 -8.45 4.03
CA LEU A 119 6.18 -8.72 3.81
C LEU A 119 7.02 -7.53 4.28
N VAL A 120 6.63 -6.30 3.93
CA VAL A 120 7.30 -5.06 4.36
C VAL A 120 7.30 -4.90 5.88
N ALA A 121 6.18 -5.18 6.55
CA ALA A 121 6.10 -5.12 8.00
C ALA A 121 7.07 -6.12 8.67
N GLY A 122 7.17 -7.34 8.13
CA GLY A 122 8.13 -8.34 8.60
C GLY A 122 9.59 -7.93 8.33
N ALA A 123 9.86 -7.35 7.15
CA ALA A 123 11.19 -6.90 6.77
C ALA A 123 11.70 -5.75 7.65
N LEU A 124 10.81 -4.83 8.02
CA LEU A 124 11.11 -3.77 8.97
C LEU A 124 11.55 -4.32 10.34
N ALA A 125 10.88 -5.35 10.84
CA ALA A 125 11.26 -5.98 12.11
C ALA A 125 12.66 -6.62 12.04
N SER A 126 13.03 -7.24 10.91
CA SER A 126 14.38 -7.77 10.69
C SER A 126 15.43 -6.68 10.66
N GLU A 127 15.17 -5.58 9.94
CA GLU A 127 16.13 -4.49 9.82
C GLU A 127 16.43 -3.84 11.16
N ILE A 128 15.40 -3.57 11.97
CA ILE A 128 15.62 -2.93 13.28
C ILE A 128 16.49 -3.81 14.18
N ASN A 129 16.27 -5.13 14.13
CA ASN A 129 17.09 -6.09 14.85
C ASN A 129 18.55 -6.12 14.34
N ARG A 130 18.75 -5.95 13.03
CA ARG A 130 20.10 -5.93 12.42
C ARG A 130 20.84 -4.63 12.64
N ALA A 131 20.14 -3.49 12.62
CA ALA A 131 20.70 -2.15 12.80
C ALA A 131 21.28 -1.90 14.21
N GLY A 132 21.32 -2.91 15.08
CA GLY A 132 21.97 -2.85 16.39
C GLY A 132 21.19 -2.08 17.46
N ILE A 133 19.93 -1.73 17.16
CA ILE A 133 19.07 -0.85 17.98
C ILE A 133 18.50 -1.59 19.22
N GLY A 134 18.79 -2.90 19.32
CA GLY A 134 18.26 -3.78 20.35
C GLY A 134 17.26 -4.77 19.76
N LYS A 135 16.97 -5.83 20.52
CA LYS A 135 16.04 -6.87 20.10
C LYS A 135 14.60 -6.34 20.17
N VAL A 136 14.06 -5.92 19.03
CA VAL A 136 12.64 -5.52 18.93
C VAL A 136 11.77 -6.76 18.84
N THR A 137 10.76 -6.82 19.69
CA THR A 137 9.80 -7.93 19.67
C THR A 137 8.68 -7.63 18.67
N PHE A 138 8.52 -8.50 17.66
CA PHE A 138 7.47 -8.39 16.65
C PHE A 138 6.29 -9.32 16.97
N PHE A 139 5.10 -8.75 17.17
CA PHE A 139 3.87 -9.48 17.42
C PHE A 139 2.95 -9.40 16.21
N GLN A 140 2.87 -10.47 15.42
CA GLN A 140 1.96 -10.56 14.28
C GLN A 140 0.67 -11.30 14.64
N ARG A 141 -0.47 -10.69 14.27
CA ARG A 141 -1.81 -11.23 14.45
C ARG A 141 -2.71 -10.88 13.26
N LYS A 142 -3.54 -11.82 12.81
CA LYS A 142 -4.60 -11.48 11.86
C LYS A 142 -5.81 -10.93 12.61
N GLY A 143 -6.59 -10.06 11.99
CA GLY A 143 -7.79 -9.47 12.59
C GLY A 143 -8.81 -10.54 12.98
N SER A 144 -8.95 -11.58 12.18
CA SER A 144 -9.81 -12.74 12.44
C SER A 144 -9.35 -13.62 13.61
N ASP A 145 -8.04 -13.71 13.88
CA ASP A 145 -7.50 -14.53 14.98
C ASP A 145 -7.90 -13.99 16.37
N MET A 146 -8.34 -12.73 16.44
CA MET A 146 -8.76 -12.06 17.68
C MET A 146 -10.23 -12.24 18.00
N LEU A 147 -11.02 -12.83 17.09
CA LEU A 147 -12.46 -12.98 17.25
C LEU A 147 -12.80 -14.38 17.79
N ASP A 148 -13.33 -14.42 19.01
CA ASP A 148 -13.98 -15.60 19.58
C ASP A 148 -15.51 -15.49 19.59
N LYS A 149 -16.17 -16.64 19.68
CA LYS A 149 -17.64 -16.75 19.84
C LYS A 149 -18.12 -16.20 21.19
N TYR A 150 -17.25 -16.16 22.20
CA TYR A 150 -17.59 -15.71 23.55
C TYR A 150 -17.29 -14.21 23.72
N VAL A 151 -18.33 -13.43 23.98
CA VAL A 151 -18.24 -11.98 24.22
C VAL A 151 -17.34 -11.72 25.43
N GLY A 152 -16.30 -10.90 25.25
CA GLY A 152 -15.32 -10.55 26.29
C GLY A 152 -14.00 -11.33 26.24
N GLU A 153 -13.97 -12.54 25.67
CA GLU A 153 -12.70 -13.29 25.53
C GLU A 153 -11.78 -12.61 24.51
N SER A 154 -12.34 -12.18 23.38
CA SER A 154 -11.69 -11.37 22.35
C SER A 154 -11.06 -10.10 22.93
N GLU A 155 -11.76 -9.38 23.81
CA GLU A 155 -11.24 -8.18 24.48
C GLU A 155 -10.08 -8.50 25.43
N LYS A 156 -10.21 -9.59 26.21
CA LYS A 156 -9.17 -10.04 27.12
C LYS A 156 -7.90 -10.42 26.35
N ARG A 157 -8.04 -11.10 25.20
CA ARG A 157 -6.91 -11.42 24.31
C ARG A 157 -6.23 -10.18 23.77
N LEU A 158 -7.01 -9.18 23.35
CA LEU A 158 -6.48 -7.91 22.87
C LEU A 158 -5.72 -7.15 23.98
N ARG A 159 -6.29 -7.06 25.19
CA ARG A 159 -5.61 -6.44 26.35
C ARG A 159 -4.32 -7.18 26.72
N ALA A 160 -4.36 -8.51 26.75
CA ALA A 160 -3.19 -9.34 27.04
C ALA A 160 -2.07 -9.17 26.00
N LEU A 161 -2.42 -9.00 24.72
CA LEU A 161 -1.46 -8.71 23.66
C LEU A 161 -0.73 -7.37 23.90
N PHE A 162 -1.48 -6.30 24.18
CA PHE A 162 -0.90 -4.98 24.44
C PHE A 162 -0.08 -4.95 25.73
N GLU A 163 -0.51 -5.65 26.78
CA GLU A 163 0.25 -5.78 28.03
C GLU A 163 1.57 -6.52 27.80
N LYS A 164 1.53 -7.63 27.05
CA LYS A 164 2.73 -8.37 26.67
C LYS A 164 3.69 -7.53 25.83
N ALA A 165 3.17 -6.79 24.85
CA ALA A 165 3.96 -5.88 24.04
C ALA A 165 4.62 -4.77 24.88
N THR A 166 3.89 -4.22 25.85
CA THR A 166 4.40 -3.21 26.79
C THR A 166 5.51 -3.76 27.68
N LYS A 167 5.44 -5.04 28.08
CA LYS A 167 6.50 -5.71 28.86
C LYS A 167 7.74 -6.00 28.01
N CYS A 168 7.57 -6.24 26.71
CA CYS A 168 8.64 -6.58 25.77
C CYS A 168 9.15 -5.38 24.95
N ARG A 169 9.08 -4.15 25.48
CA ARG A 169 9.55 -2.94 24.79
C ARG A 169 11.07 -2.96 24.55
N PRO A 170 11.56 -2.46 23.41
CA PRO A 170 10.81 -1.94 22.26
C PRO A 170 10.07 -3.04 21.48
N SER A 171 8.81 -2.80 21.10
CA SER A 171 7.99 -3.79 20.41
C SER A 171 7.09 -3.20 19.32
N ILE A 172 6.80 -4.04 18.32
CA ILE A 172 5.92 -3.72 17.19
C ILE A 172 4.77 -4.72 17.20
N ILE A 173 3.54 -4.22 17.16
CA ILE A 173 2.33 -5.03 16.97
C ILE A 173 1.88 -4.85 15.53
N PHE A 174 1.83 -5.93 14.75
CA PHE A 174 1.33 -5.94 13.39
C PHE A 174 -0.02 -6.67 13.30
N PHE A 175 -1.06 -5.93 12.94
CA PHE A 175 -2.39 -6.46 12.63
C PHE A 175 -2.55 -6.58 11.12
N ASP A 176 -2.72 -7.80 10.61
CA ASP A 176 -3.12 -8.03 9.22
C ASP A 176 -4.64 -8.13 9.11
N GLU A 177 -5.24 -7.65 8.02
CA GLU A 177 -6.70 -7.63 7.82
C GLU A 177 -7.46 -6.98 9.00
N ILE A 178 -7.03 -5.78 9.40
CA ILE A 178 -7.60 -5.04 10.54
C ILE A 178 -9.10 -4.75 10.36
N ASP A 179 -9.60 -4.70 9.12
CA ASP A 179 -11.02 -4.55 8.79
C ASP A 179 -11.89 -5.70 9.31
N GLY A 180 -11.32 -6.89 9.54
CA GLY A 180 -12.02 -7.98 10.23
C GLY A 180 -12.20 -7.73 11.73
N LEU A 181 -11.23 -7.06 12.36
CA LEU A 181 -11.30 -6.74 13.79
C LEU A 181 -12.11 -5.47 14.07
N ALA A 182 -11.93 -4.44 13.24
CA ALA A 182 -12.47 -3.11 13.43
C ALA A 182 -13.23 -2.60 12.20
N PRO A 183 -14.36 -3.26 11.84
CA PRO A 183 -15.18 -2.83 10.72
C PRO A 183 -15.85 -1.47 11.00
N CYS A 184 -16.21 -0.75 9.95
CA CYS A 184 -17.03 0.45 10.04
C CYS A 184 -18.34 0.15 10.77
N ARG A 185 -18.70 1.02 11.71
CA ARG A 185 -19.97 0.95 12.43
C ARG A 185 -21.10 1.11 11.42
N SER A 186 -21.86 0.04 11.21
CA SER A 186 -23.09 0.07 10.42
C SER A 186 -24.26 -0.22 11.35
N ASP A 187 -25.45 0.26 10.99
CA ASP A 187 -26.67 0.08 11.80
C ASP A 187 -27.09 -1.40 11.94
N LYS A 188 -26.42 -2.32 11.24
CA LYS A 188 -26.66 -3.76 11.35
C LYS A 188 -25.87 -4.35 12.53
N ASN A 189 -26.48 -4.26 13.71
CA ASN A 189 -26.27 -5.01 14.97
C ASN A 189 -25.12 -6.04 15.05
N ASP A 190 -23.86 -5.58 15.04
CA ASP A 190 -22.73 -6.37 15.51
C ASP A 190 -22.14 -5.74 16.79
N HIS A 191 -22.84 -5.96 17.90
CA HIS A 191 -22.43 -5.47 19.23
C HIS A 191 -21.03 -5.97 19.63
N ILE A 192 -20.65 -7.17 19.17
CA ILE A 192 -19.33 -7.78 19.41
C ILE A 192 -18.22 -6.92 18.78
N HIS A 193 -18.34 -6.61 17.49
CA HIS A 193 -17.37 -5.79 16.79
C HIS A 193 -17.31 -4.37 17.35
N THR A 194 -18.45 -3.80 17.73
CA THR A 194 -18.51 -2.45 18.33
C THR A 194 -17.74 -2.38 19.65
N SER A 195 -17.89 -3.38 20.52
CA SER A 195 -17.17 -3.44 21.80
C SER A 195 -15.65 -3.64 21.61
N LEU A 196 -15.27 -4.45 20.62
CA LEU A 196 -13.86 -4.66 20.27
C LEU A 196 -13.19 -3.42 19.70
N VAL A 197 -13.88 -2.71 18.80
CA VAL A 197 -13.41 -1.41 18.29
C VAL A 197 -13.21 -0.44 19.45
N ALA A 198 -14.19 -0.29 20.34
CA ALA A 198 -14.09 0.58 21.50
C ALA A 198 -12.89 0.22 22.41
N THR A 199 -12.68 -1.07 22.65
CA THR A 199 -11.53 -1.57 23.43
C THR A 199 -10.20 -1.26 22.74
N LEU A 200 -10.11 -1.46 21.42
CA LEU A 200 -8.90 -1.14 20.64
C LEU A 200 -8.60 0.36 20.68
N LEU A 201 -9.62 1.22 20.54
CA LEU A 201 -9.48 2.67 20.66
C LEU A 201 -8.91 3.06 22.03
N ALA A 202 -9.47 2.52 23.11
CA ALA A 202 -8.99 2.78 24.47
C ALA A 202 -7.55 2.29 24.68
N LEU A 203 -7.16 1.16 24.10
CA LEU A 203 -5.80 0.64 24.18
C LEU A 203 -4.80 1.51 23.41
N MET A 204 -5.17 2.01 22.23
CA MET A 204 -4.34 2.93 21.43
C MET A 204 -4.15 4.27 22.13
N ASP A 205 -5.21 4.84 22.71
CA ASP A 205 -5.13 6.08 23.48
C ASP A 205 -4.27 5.86 24.75
N GLY A 206 -4.36 4.68 25.37
CA GLY A 206 -3.53 4.30 26.52
C GLY A 206 -2.03 4.18 26.23
N LEU A 207 -1.61 4.08 24.96
CA LEU A 207 -0.19 4.08 24.58
C LEU A 207 0.51 5.42 24.83
N ASP A 208 -0.24 6.52 25.06
CA ASP A 208 0.30 7.81 25.52
C ASP A 208 1.25 7.67 26.70
N THR A 209 0.89 6.79 27.63
CA THR A 209 1.63 6.57 28.88
C THR A 209 2.76 5.54 28.74
N LYS A 210 2.85 4.85 27.60
CA LYS A 210 3.70 3.67 27.40
C LYS A 210 4.59 3.84 26.15
N PRO A 211 5.67 4.63 26.22
CA PRO A 211 6.56 4.85 25.08
C PRO A 211 7.26 3.55 24.66
N GLY A 212 7.55 3.38 23.37
CA GLY A 212 8.29 2.23 22.83
C GLY A 212 7.45 1.06 22.30
N VAL A 213 6.13 1.25 22.18
CA VAL A 213 5.23 0.32 21.48
C VAL A 213 4.68 1.02 20.23
N ILE A 214 4.84 0.40 19.06
CA ILE A 214 4.32 0.91 17.79
C ILE A 214 3.34 -0.11 17.21
N VAL A 215 2.22 0.37 16.70
CA VAL A 215 1.17 -0.46 16.10
C VAL A 215 1.14 -0.23 14.59
N ILE A 216 1.26 -1.30 13.83
CA ILE A 216 1.12 -1.29 12.38
C ILE A 216 -0.11 -2.11 12.04
N ALA A 217 -1.00 -1.58 11.21
CA ALA A 217 -2.17 -2.31 10.75
C ALA A 217 -2.18 -2.35 9.22
N ALA A 218 -2.64 -3.45 8.62
CA ALA A 218 -2.82 -3.58 7.18
C ALA A 218 -4.28 -3.90 6.84
N THR A 219 -4.79 -3.26 5.80
CA THR A 219 -6.11 -3.55 5.22
C THR A 219 -6.05 -3.50 3.70
N ASN A 220 -6.98 -4.20 3.05
CA ASN A 220 -7.19 -4.05 1.60
C ASN A 220 -8.23 -2.95 1.29
N ARG A 221 -9.03 -2.56 2.28
CA ARG A 221 -10.20 -1.69 2.15
C ARG A 221 -10.20 -0.65 3.24
N ILE A 222 -9.63 0.52 2.96
CA ILE A 222 -9.52 1.59 3.96
C ILE A 222 -10.89 2.12 4.41
N GLU A 223 -11.88 2.07 3.54
CA GLU A 223 -13.26 2.45 3.81
C GLU A 223 -14.01 1.46 4.72
N ALA A 224 -13.50 0.23 4.86
CA ALA A 224 -14.08 -0.77 5.74
C ALA A 224 -13.61 -0.61 7.19
N VAL A 225 -12.59 0.20 7.46
CA VAL A 225 -12.02 0.40 8.80
C VAL A 225 -12.70 1.57 9.50
N ASP A 226 -13.00 1.42 10.80
CA ASP A 226 -13.61 2.47 11.61
C ASP A 226 -12.85 3.82 11.51
N PRO A 227 -13.52 4.92 11.15
CA PRO A 227 -12.86 6.22 10.91
C PRO A 227 -12.28 6.85 12.18
N ALA A 228 -12.68 6.41 13.38
CA ALA A 228 -12.11 6.88 14.63
C ALA A 228 -10.68 6.36 14.84
N LEU A 229 -10.32 5.21 14.27
CA LEU A 229 -8.94 4.69 14.31
C LEU A 229 -7.98 5.53 13.45
N ARG A 230 -8.49 6.15 12.39
CA ARG A 230 -7.74 6.96 11.42
C ARG A 230 -7.43 8.39 11.90
N ARG A 231 -7.85 8.74 13.11
CA ARG A 231 -7.62 10.08 13.68
C ARG A 231 -6.18 10.21 14.21
N PRO A 232 -5.57 11.41 14.12
CA PRO A 232 -4.29 11.68 14.76
C PRO A 232 -4.30 11.31 16.25
N GLY A 233 -3.20 10.73 16.74
CA GLY A 233 -3.06 10.15 18.07
C GLY A 233 -3.21 8.62 18.12
N ARG A 234 -3.70 8.00 17.03
CA ARG A 234 -3.91 6.56 16.87
C ARG A 234 -3.11 6.06 15.67
N PHE A 235 -3.73 5.92 14.49
CA PHE A 235 -3.01 5.76 13.23
C PHE A 235 -2.67 7.14 12.65
N ASP A 236 -1.50 7.64 13.02
CA ASP A 236 -1.02 8.97 12.62
C ASP A 236 -0.64 9.06 11.14
N LYS A 237 -0.28 7.92 10.54
CA LYS A 237 0.16 7.83 9.15
C LYS A 237 -0.60 6.75 8.40
N GLU A 238 -1.11 7.11 7.23
CA GLU A 238 -1.68 6.19 6.26
C GLU A 238 -0.69 6.04 5.10
N LEU A 239 -0.34 4.79 4.74
CA LEU A 239 0.56 4.48 3.64
C LEU A 239 -0.16 3.64 2.59
N TYR A 240 -0.27 4.21 1.39
CA TYR A 240 -0.86 3.55 0.23
C TYR A 240 0.17 2.69 -0.50
N PHE A 241 -0.14 1.40 -0.70
CA PHE A 241 0.67 0.47 -1.48
C PHE A 241 0.05 0.30 -2.88
N PRO A 242 0.56 1.01 -3.91
CA PRO A 242 0.06 0.86 -5.27
C PRO A 242 0.43 -0.51 -5.87
N LEU A 243 -0.13 -0.80 -7.03
CA LEU A 243 0.38 -1.88 -7.88
C LEU A 243 1.78 -1.52 -8.38
N PRO A 244 2.68 -2.50 -8.56
CA PRO A 244 4.03 -2.22 -9.00
C PRO A 244 4.05 -1.74 -10.47
N GLY A 245 4.71 -0.60 -10.71
CA GLY A 245 5.06 -0.12 -12.04
C GLY A 245 6.17 -0.96 -12.70
N ILE A 246 6.60 -0.60 -13.91
CA ILE A 246 7.56 -1.40 -14.68
C ILE A 246 8.89 -1.64 -13.96
N GLU A 247 9.50 -0.60 -13.37
CA GLU A 247 10.77 -0.71 -12.64
C GLU A 247 10.60 -1.54 -11.37
N ALA A 248 9.53 -1.29 -10.60
CA ALA A 248 9.19 -2.09 -9.43
C ALA A 248 8.98 -3.58 -9.78
N ARG A 249 8.33 -3.90 -10.91
CA ARG A 249 8.16 -5.28 -11.37
C ARG A 249 9.50 -5.92 -11.75
N LYS A 250 10.40 -5.17 -12.39
CA LYS A 250 11.76 -5.63 -12.71
C LYS A 250 12.50 -6.03 -11.43
N GLU A 251 12.52 -5.15 -10.43
CA GLU A 251 13.15 -5.43 -9.13
C GLU A 251 12.51 -6.65 -8.43
N ILE A 252 11.18 -6.77 -8.43
CA ILE A 252 10.49 -7.92 -7.83
C ILE A 252 10.85 -9.23 -8.55
N ILE A 253 10.91 -9.21 -9.89
CA ILE A 253 11.35 -10.38 -10.67
C ILE A 253 12.77 -10.74 -10.29
N GLU A 254 13.69 -9.77 -10.28
CA GLU A 254 15.10 -9.98 -9.92
C GLU A 254 15.25 -10.60 -8.53
N VAL A 255 14.50 -10.12 -7.54
CA VAL A 255 14.49 -10.70 -6.18
C VAL A 255 14.03 -12.15 -6.19
N HIS A 256 12.97 -12.49 -6.92
CA HIS A 256 12.46 -13.86 -6.98
C HIS A 256 13.33 -14.80 -7.81
N THR A 257 14.09 -14.27 -8.76
CA THR A 257 15.02 -15.04 -9.61
C THR A 257 16.45 -15.01 -9.09
N ALA A 258 16.76 -14.27 -8.02
CA ALA A 258 18.11 -14.13 -7.49
C ALA A 258 18.70 -15.46 -6.98
N THR A 259 17.85 -16.41 -6.60
CA THR A 259 18.26 -17.76 -6.19
C THR A 259 18.38 -18.73 -7.36
N TRP A 260 17.92 -18.34 -8.55
CA TRP A 260 18.16 -19.11 -9.76
C TRP A 260 19.58 -18.80 -10.21
N ASP A 261 20.31 -19.80 -10.70
CA ASP A 261 21.70 -19.59 -11.14
C ASP A 261 21.81 -18.35 -12.05
N GLN A 262 22.74 -17.45 -11.68
CA GLN A 262 22.84 -16.05 -12.17
C GLN A 262 22.99 -15.90 -13.70
N HIS A 263 23.17 -16.99 -14.43
CA HIS A 263 23.39 -17.01 -15.88
C HIS A 263 22.15 -17.41 -16.69
N LEU A 264 21.01 -17.71 -16.05
CA LEU A 264 19.83 -18.25 -16.75
C LEU A 264 18.94 -17.20 -17.41
N LEU A 265 18.82 -16.00 -16.82
CA LEU A 265 17.96 -14.94 -17.35
C LEU A 265 18.78 -13.74 -17.80
N THR A 266 18.69 -13.44 -19.09
CA THR A 266 19.32 -12.24 -19.64
C THR A 266 18.64 -11.00 -19.06
N PRO A 267 19.36 -9.93 -18.66
CA PRO A 267 18.74 -8.68 -18.19
C PRO A 267 17.68 -8.12 -19.15
N LYS A 268 17.93 -8.23 -20.46
CA LYS A 268 16.97 -7.85 -21.52
C LYS A 268 15.65 -8.64 -21.46
N PHE A 269 15.71 -9.90 -21.03
CA PHE A 269 14.51 -10.72 -20.87
C PHE A 269 13.71 -10.31 -19.64
N ILE A 270 14.37 -9.96 -18.53
CA ILE A 270 13.70 -9.44 -17.32
C ILE A 270 12.94 -8.16 -17.67
N GLU A 271 13.55 -7.23 -18.40
CA GLU A 271 12.89 -6.00 -18.87
C GLU A 271 11.68 -6.33 -19.75
N LYS A 272 11.84 -7.24 -20.70
CA LYS A 272 10.74 -7.72 -21.56
C LYS A 272 9.63 -8.37 -20.73
N LEU A 273 9.97 -9.12 -19.68
CA LEU A 273 9.00 -9.78 -18.82
C LEU A 273 8.21 -8.77 -17.99
N ALA A 274 8.87 -7.78 -17.38
CA ALA A 274 8.23 -6.68 -16.66
C ALA A 274 7.24 -5.89 -17.54
N ASP A 275 7.56 -5.79 -18.83
CA ASP A 275 6.74 -5.11 -19.83
C ASP A 275 5.52 -5.95 -20.30
N LEU A 276 5.63 -7.27 -20.13
CA LEU A 276 4.61 -8.28 -20.45
C LEU A 276 3.67 -8.58 -19.28
N THR A 277 4.08 -8.32 -18.03
CA THR A 277 3.34 -8.58 -16.77
C THR A 277 2.59 -7.35 -16.26
N VAL A 278 2.02 -6.56 -17.17
CA VAL A 278 1.21 -5.39 -16.82
C VAL A 278 0.05 -5.80 -15.93
N GLY A 279 -0.13 -5.08 -14.81
CA GLY A 279 -1.18 -5.35 -13.84
C GLY A 279 -0.94 -6.56 -12.94
N PHE A 280 0.21 -7.22 -13.00
CA PHE A 280 0.58 -8.22 -12.01
C PHE A 280 0.90 -7.53 -10.67
N CYS A 281 0.40 -8.06 -9.57
CA CYS A 281 0.87 -7.69 -8.24
C CYS A 281 2.12 -8.51 -7.84
N GLY A 282 2.79 -8.16 -6.73
CA GLY A 282 3.96 -8.91 -6.26
C GLY A 282 3.67 -10.40 -6.04
N ALA A 283 2.49 -10.73 -5.50
CA ALA A 283 2.06 -12.12 -5.34
C ALA A 283 1.83 -12.84 -6.69
N ASP A 284 1.31 -12.15 -7.71
CA ASP A 284 1.13 -12.73 -9.05
C ASP A 284 2.50 -13.02 -9.70
N ILE A 285 3.50 -12.16 -9.49
CA ILE A 285 4.87 -12.38 -9.99
C ILE A 285 5.52 -13.57 -9.27
N GLN A 286 5.35 -13.68 -7.95
CA GLN A 286 5.81 -14.84 -7.21
C GLN A 286 5.17 -16.15 -7.71
N ALA A 287 3.86 -16.11 -7.99
CA ALA A 287 3.15 -17.24 -8.58
C ALA A 287 3.68 -17.56 -9.99
N LEU A 288 4.00 -16.54 -10.80
CA LEU A 288 4.61 -16.69 -12.11
C LEU A 288 5.96 -17.42 -12.05
N CYS A 289 6.85 -17.00 -11.16
CA CYS A 289 8.12 -17.68 -10.95
C CYS A 289 7.92 -19.13 -10.48
N SER A 290 6.95 -19.38 -9.60
CA SER A 290 6.67 -20.73 -9.09
C SER A 290 6.09 -21.66 -10.17
N GLU A 291 5.20 -21.15 -11.01
CA GLU A 291 4.66 -21.91 -12.14
C GLU A 291 5.71 -22.12 -13.23
N ALA A 292 6.64 -21.18 -13.44
CA ALA A 292 7.75 -21.36 -14.37
C ALA A 292 8.66 -22.54 -13.96
N VAL A 293 8.98 -22.67 -12.67
CA VAL A 293 9.69 -23.85 -12.14
C VAL A 293 8.87 -25.13 -12.38
N SER A 294 7.55 -25.06 -12.17
CA SER A 294 6.66 -26.21 -12.42
C SER A 294 6.62 -26.61 -13.90
N CYS A 295 6.68 -25.65 -14.82
CA CYS A 295 6.78 -25.91 -16.26
C CYS A 295 8.13 -26.52 -16.63
N CYS A 296 9.23 -26.00 -16.06
CA CYS A 296 10.57 -26.58 -16.22
C CYS A 296 10.62 -28.05 -15.77
N VAL A 297 10.04 -28.38 -14.60
CA VAL A 297 9.98 -29.76 -14.10
C VAL A 297 9.17 -30.65 -15.05
N LYS A 298 8.03 -30.18 -15.55
CA LYS A 298 7.21 -30.93 -16.52
C LYS A 298 7.94 -31.18 -17.84
N ARG A 299 8.73 -30.20 -18.30
CA ARG A 299 9.53 -30.29 -19.53
C ARG A 299 10.67 -31.31 -19.38
N GLN A 300 11.43 -31.26 -18.30
CA GLN A 300 12.56 -32.17 -18.07
C GLN A 300 12.11 -33.58 -17.63
N TYR A 301 11.00 -33.68 -16.90
CA TYR A 301 10.46 -34.94 -16.36
C TYR A 301 8.98 -35.14 -16.73
N PRO A 302 8.64 -35.40 -18.00
CA PRO A 302 7.25 -35.50 -18.47
C PRO A 302 6.47 -36.66 -17.85
N LYS A 303 7.16 -37.70 -17.36
CA LYS A 303 6.54 -38.90 -16.75
C LYS A 303 6.23 -38.75 -15.26
N ILE A 304 6.52 -37.60 -14.64
CA ILE A 304 6.38 -37.41 -13.19
C ILE A 304 4.93 -37.59 -12.69
N ASN A 305 3.93 -37.27 -13.52
CA ASN A 305 2.52 -37.38 -13.16
C ASN A 305 1.97 -38.82 -13.25
N ASN A 306 2.68 -39.72 -13.92
CA ASN A 306 2.21 -41.09 -14.19
C ASN A 306 2.75 -42.12 -13.20
N VAL A 307 3.61 -41.72 -12.25
CA VAL A 307 4.29 -42.62 -11.33
C VAL A 307 3.86 -42.30 -9.89
N ALA A 308 3.23 -43.25 -9.20
CA ALA A 308 2.82 -43.11 -7.79
C ALA A 308 4.00 -43.11 -6.80
N ALA A 309 5.21 -43.43 -7.28
CA ALA A 309 6.43 -43.44 -6.48
C ALA A 309 7.19 -42.11 -6.54
N LYS A 310 7.81 -41.74 -5.42
CA LYS A 310 8.62 -40.52 -5.27
C LYS A 310 9.86 -40.60 -6.17
N VAL A 311 9.81 -40.00 -7.35
CA VAL A 311 10.96 -39.87 -8.26
C VAL A 311 12.01 -38.97 -7.61
N LYS A 312 13.27 -39.42 -7.53
CA LYS A 312 14.39 -38.57 -7.11
C LYS A 312 14.70 -37.60 -8.25
N ILE A 313 14.50 -36.31 -8.02
CA ILE A 313 14.82 -35.24 -8.96
C ILE A 313 16.05 -34.52 -8.41
N GLU A 314 17.07 -34.39 -9.23
CA GLU A 314 18.27 -33.63 -8.91
C GLU A 314 17.99 -32.15 -9.17
N ALA A 315 17.83 -31.37 -8.10
CA ALA A 315 17.45 -29.95 -8.23
C ALA A 315 18.47 -29.12 -9.01
N GLU A 316 19.75 -29.49 -8.95
CA GLU A 316 20.86 -28.81 -9.64
C GLU A 316 20.80 -28.97 -11.17
N SER A 317 20.07 -29.98 -11.67
CA SER A 317 19.89 -30.20 -13.11
C SER A 317 18.77 -29.35 -13.73
N LEU A 318 17.87 -28.80 -12.89
CA LEU A 318 16.72 -28.02 -13.32
C LEU A 318 17.17 -26.63 -13.76
N LYS A 319 16.98 -26.33 -15.04
CA LYS A 319 17.28 -25.02 -15.63
C LYS A 319 16.02 -24.42 -16.22
N VAL A 320 15.52 -23.37 -15.58
CA VAL A 320 14.35 -22.63 -16.04
C VAL A 320 14.73 -21.81 -17.27
N GLU A 321 14.05 -22.06 -18.39
CA GLU A 321 14.27 -21.34 -19.64
C GLU A 321 13.22 -20.24 -19.86
N GLU A 322 13.48 -19.31 -20.77
CA GLU A 322 12.54 -18.25 -21.15
C GLU A 322 11.18 -18.82 -21.61
N ALA A 323 11.19 -19.97 -22.29
CA ALA A 323 9.99 -20.66 -22.76
C ALA A 323 9.08 -21.11 -21.60
N ASP A 324 9.66 -21.62 -20.51
CA ASP A 324 8.92 -22.09 -19.33
C ASP A 324 8.17 -20.93 -18.66
N ILE A 325 8.79 -19.75 -18.60
CA ILE A 325 8.19 -18.52 -18.04
C ILE A 325 7.06 -18.01 -18.93
N LEU A 326 7.25 -18.03 -20.25
CA LEU A 326 6.21 -17.61 -21.19
C LEU A 326 4.99 -18.55 -21.14
N GLU A 327 5.21 -19.86 -21.00
CA GLU A 327 4.14 -20.84 -20.80
C GLU A 327 3.41 -20.63 -19.47
N ALA A 328 4.16 -20.41 -18.38
CA ALA A 328 3.60 -20.10 -17.07
C ALA A 328 2.72 -18.85 -17.11
N LYS A 329 3.15 -17.81 -17.82
CA LYS A 329 2.37 -16.58 -18.02
C LYS A 329 1.02 -16.84 -18.69
N MET A 330 0.96 -17.76 -19.65
CA MET A 330 -0.31 -18.10 -20.32
C MET A 330 -1.32 -18.77 -19.38
N LYS A 331 -0.84 -19.45 -18.33
CA LYS A 331 -1.68 -20.12 -17.32
C LYS A 331 -2.17 -19.17 -16.22
N ILE A 332 -1.44 -18.08 -15.98
CA ILE A 332 -1.72 -17.17 -14.86
C ILE A 332 -2.56 -15.98 -15.33
N VAL A 333 -3.70 -15.79 -14.68
CA VAL A 333 -4.55 -14.61 -14.85
C VAL A 333 -4.23 -13.60 -13.74
N PRO A 334 -3.78 -12.37 -14.08
CA PRO A 334 -3.43 -11.36 -13.08
C PRO A 334 -4.61 -11.01 -12.18
N SER A 335 -4.32 -10.71 -10.91
CA SER A 335 -5.33 -10.40 -9.91
C SER A 335 -6.09 -9.10 -10.21
N THR A 336 -5.47 -8.16 -10.93
CA THR A 336 -6.10 -6.89 -11.36
C THR A 336 -7.19 -7.08 -12.41
N VAL A 337 -7.00 -8.03 -13.34
CA VAL A 337 -8.00 -8.37 -14.36
C VAL A 337 -9.25 -8.96 -13.70
N LYS A 338 -9.08 -9.78 -12.65
CA LYS A 338 -10.20 -10.29 -11.84
C LYS A 338 -10.98 -9.17 -11.14
N GLN A 339 -10.34 -8.03 -10.87
CA GLN A 339 -10.95 -6.83 -10.30
C GLN A 339 -11.52 -5.87 -11.36
N GLY A 340 -11.50 -6.24 -12.65
CA GLY A 340 -12.07 -5.44 -13.73
C GLY A 340 -11.12 -4.40 -14.34
N HIS A 341 -9.90 -4.26 -13.85
CA HIS A 341 -8.91 -3.37 -14.43
C HIS A 341 -8.34 -3.97 -15.72
N LYS A 342 -8.67 -3.37 -16.86
CA LYS A 342 -8.16 -3.76 -18.18
C LYS A 342 -7.01 -2.83 -18.56
N MET A 343 -5.84 -2.98 -17.95
CA MET A 343 -4.61 -2.34 -18.43
C MET A 343 -3.94 -3.26 -19.46
N ARG A 344 -3.68 -2.77 -20.68
CA ARG A 344 -3.00 -3.58 -21.71
C ARG A 344 -2.19 -2.74 -22.69
N ASN A 345 -1.07 -3.30 -23.14
CA ASN A 345 -0.34 -2.77 -24.29
C ASN A 345 -1.17 -2.87 -25.58
N LEU A 346 -0.90 -1.97 -26.54
CA LEU A 346 -1.34 -2.16 -27.92
C LEU A 346 -0.71 -3.44 -28.48
N SER A 347 -1.52 -4.32 -29.07
CA SER A 347 -1.03 -5.52 -29.74
C SER A 347 -0.12 -5.15 -30.90
N LYS A 348 0.82 -6.03 -31.29
CA LYS A 348 1.75 -5.77 -32.40
C LYS A 348 1.02 -5.39 -33.71
N VAL A 349 -0.15 -5.98 -33.93
CA VAL A 349 -1.01 -5.74 -35.11
C VAL A 349 -1.66 -4.36 -35.06
N ILE A 350 -2.14 -3.91 -33.90
CA ILE A 350 -2.90 -2.65 -33.76
C ILE A 350 -1.99 -1.45 -33.47
N LYS A 351 -0.81 -1.68 -32.89
CA LYS A 351 0.18 -0.67 -32.57
C LYS A 351 0.45 0.31 -33.72
N PRO A 352 0.72 -0.11 -34.98
CA PRO A 352 0.97 0.85 -36.06
C PRO A 352 -0.23 1.76 -36.37
N LEU A 353 -1.46 1.28 -36.12
CA LEU A 353 -2.70 2.01 -36.42
C LEU A 353 -3.06 3.08 -35.37
N LEU A 354 -2.82 2.77 -34.09
CA LEU A 354 -3.27 3.60 -32.95
C LEU A 354 -2.14 4.30 -32.19
N LYS A 355 -0.86 4.01 -32.48
CA LYS A 355 0.28 4.59 -31.75
C LYS A 355 0.29 6.12 -31.86
N ARG A 356 0.05 6.68 -33.04
CA ARG A 356 0.07 8.15 -33.24
C ARG A 356 -0.97 8.86 -32.36
N GLN A 357 -2.16 8.28 -32.26
CA GLN A 357 -3.28 8.80 -31.47
C GLN A 357 -2.97 8.67 -29.98
N LYS A 358 -2.45 7.52 -29.54
CA LYS A 358 -1.98 7.31 -28.17
C LYS A 358 -0.94 8.35 -27.77
N ASP A 359 0.11 8.51 -28.59
CA ASP A 359 1.22 9.42 -28.30
C ASP A 359 0.74 10.89 -28.30
N LYS A 360 -0.21 11.25 -29.17
CA LYS A 360 -0.85 12.57 -29.16
C LYS A 360 -1.60 12.82 -27.86
N VAL A 361 -2.41 11.88 -27.38
CA VAL A 361 -3.14 12.01 -26.10
C VAL A 361 -2.17 12.11 -24.93
N ILE A 362 -1.14 11.26 -24.88
CA ILE A 362 -0.11 11.31 -23.83
C ILE A 362 0.59 12.68 -23.84
N ARG A 363 0.93 13.21 -25.01
CA ARG A 363 1.53 14.55 -25.12
C ARG A 363 0.61 15.64 -24.56
N TYR A 364 -0.70 15.57 -24.79
CA TYR A 364 -1.64 16.52 -24.17
C TYR A 364 -1.71 16.36 -22.66
N ILE A 365 -1.73 15.12 -22.15
CA ILE A 365 -1.68 14.84 -20.70
C ILE A 365 -0.39 15.43 -20.12
N GLN A 366 0.76 15.29 -20.80
CA GLN A 366 2.04 15.86 -20.40
C GLN A 366 2.04 17.38 -20.36
N LEU A 367 1.43 18.03 -21.35
CA LEU A 367 1.36 19.49 -21.43
C LEU A 367 0.41 20.08 -20.38
N LEU A 368 -0.75 19.45 -20.18
CA LEU A 368 -1.75 19.91 -19.22
C LEU A 368 -1.34 19.57 -17.78
N TRP A 369 -0.64 18.45 -17.60
CA TRP A 369 -0.28 17.93 -16.28
C TRP A 369 1.14 17.33 -16.21
N PRO A 370 2.18 18.16 -16.35
CA PRO A 370 3.56 17.69 -16.28
C PRO A 370 3.89 17.03 -14.94
N HIS A 371 3.23 17.47 -13.85
CA HIS A 371 3.47 16.98 -12.49
C HIS A 371 2.97 15.56 -12.22
N TYR A 372 1.93 15.08 -12.92
CA TYR A 372 1.35 13.74 -12.69
C TYR A 372 2.19 12.60 -13.29
N LEU A 373 3.20 12.92 -14.09
CA LEU A 373 4.00 11.94 -14.84
C LEU A 373 5.42 11.74 -14.27
N LEU A 374 5.78 12.48 -13.22
CA LEU A 374 7.07 12.34 -12.56
C LEU A 374 6.90 11.40 -11.36
N GLU A 375 7.64 10.29 -11.34
CA GLU A 375 7.54 9.23 -10.32
C GLU A 375 7.88 9.72 -8.88
N GLY A 376 8.50 10.89 -8.72
CA GLY A 376 9.05 11.37 -7.45
C GLY A 376 8.40 12.58 -6.77
N TYR A 377 7.27 13.13 -7.23
CA TYR A 377 6.85 14.46 -6.75
C TYR A 377 5.81 14.49 -5.62
N ARG A 378 6.25 15.13 -4.52
CA ARG A 378 5.44 15.79 -3.50
C ARG A 378 4.67 16.96 -4.14
N TYR A 379 3.36 17.02 -3.94
CA TYR A 379 2.55 18.16 -4.39
C TYR A 379 2.72 19.33 -3.43
N ILE A 380 3.40 20.39 -3.87
CA ILE A 380 3.18 21.73 -3.34
C ILE A 380 2.68 22.57 -4.52
N ILE A 381 1.38 22.48 -4.74
CA ILE A 381 0.64 23.52 -5.44
C ILE A 381 -0.17 24.18 -4.33
N ASP A 382 -0.20 25.50 -4.29
CA ASP A 382 -0.99 26.31 -3.34
C ASP A 382 -2.42 25.76 -3.15
N GLU A 383 -3.17 26.28 -2.17
CA GLU A 383 -4.48 25.81 -1.66
C GLU A 383 -5.54 25.37 -2.70
N LYS A 384 -5.36 25.64 -4.01
CA LYS A 384 -6.19 25.19 -5.12
C LYS A 384 -5.65 23.90 -5.76
N ARG A 385 -6.36 22.80 -5.49
CA ARG A 385 -6.15 21.49 -6.16
C ARG A 385 -6.56 21.57 -7.63
N TYR A 386 -5.60 21.48 -8.56
CA TYR A 386 -5.91 21.38 -9.99
C TYR A 386 -6.34 19.95 -10.34
N ALA A 387 -7.58 19.78 -10.81
CA ALA A 387 -8.10 18.50 -11.27
C ALA A 387 -8.18 18.49 -12.80
N GLY A 388 -7.31 17.72 -13.42
CA GLY A 388 -7.30 17.52 -14.85
C GLY A 388 -8.53 16.80 -15.38
N ARG A 389 -9.11 17.28 -16.47
CA ARG A 389 -10.24 16.63 -17.15
C ARG A 389 -9.90 16.41 -18.63
N VAL A 390 -9.98 15.18 -19.09
CA VAL A 390 -9.90 14.81 -20.50
C VAL A 390 -11.22 14.17 -20.91
N LEU A 391 -11.79 14.63 -22.01
CA LEU A 391 -12.86 13.92 -22.70
C LEU A 391 -12.27 13.31 -23.98
N LEU A 392 -12.33 11.99 -24.09
CA LEU A 392 -11.94 11.29 -25.32
C LEU A 392 -13.20 10.99 -26.13
N ILE A 393 -13.29 11.57 -27.32
CA ILE A 393 -14.43 11.40 -28.23
C ILE A 393 -13.99 10.51 -29.39
N GLY A 394 -14.78 9.49 -29.70
CA GLY A 394 -14.53 8.59 -30.81
C GLY A 394 -15.65 7.58 -31.00
N SER A 395 -15.70 6.94 -32.17
CA SER A 395 -16.70 5.90 -32.43
C SER A 395 -16.34 4.59 -31.73
N HIS A 396 -17.34 3.85 -31.23
CA HIS A 396 -17.15 2.53 -30.62
C HIS A 396 -16.38 1.55 -31.51
N ILE A 397 -16.55 1.67 -32.83
CA ILE A 397 -15.93 0.80 -33.84
C ILE A 397 -14.43 1.08 -33.99
N GLN A 398 -13.97 2.28 -33.64
CA GLN A 398 -12.56 2.69 -33.76
C GLN A 398 -11.68 2.17 -32.61
N GLY A 399 -12.26 1.40 -31.68
CA GLY A 399 -11.51 0.72 -30.64
C GLY A 399 -11.00 1.63 -29.51
N LEU A 400 -11.70 2.75 -29.26
CA LEU A 400 -11.38 3.67 -28.17
C LEU A 400 -11.37 2.95 -26.80
N ASN A 401 -12.50 2.35 -26.44
CA ASN A 401 -12.66 1.63 -25.17
C ASN A 401 -11.84 0.33 -25.12
N THR A 402 -11.71 -0.34 -26.27
CA THR A 402 -11.03 -1.64 -26.32
C THR A 402 -9.51 -1.46 -26.29
N HIS A 403 -8.92 -0.63 -27.16
CA HIS A 403 -7.46 -0.62 -27.37
C HIS A 403 -6.78 0.65 -26.86
N LEU A 404 -7.36 1.82 -27.12
CA LEU A 404 -6.69 3.08 -26.83
C LEU A 404 -6.67 3.40 -25.34
N ILE A 405 -7.83 3.35 -24.66
CA ILE A 405 -7.94 3.65 -23.23
C ILE A 405 -7.06 2.72 -22.39
N PRO A 406 -7.11 1.38 -22.54
CA PRO A 406 -6.22 0.49 -21.81
C PRO A 406 -4.72 0.75 -22.03
N ALA A 407 -4.35 1.20 -23.23
CA ALA A 407 -2.96 1.50 -23.56
C ALA A 407 -2.49 2.84 -22.99
N ILE A 408 -3.40 3.79 -22.78
CA ILE A 408 -3.16 5.03 -22.03
C ILE A 408 -3.05 4.73 -20.54
N LEU A 409 -4.00 3.96 -19.98
CA LEU A 409 -3.96 3.54 -18.58
C LEU A 409 -2.67 2.79 -18.23
N LYS A 410 -2.18 1.93 -19.13
CA LYS A 410 -0.85 1.32 -18.96
C LYS A 410 0.25 2.36 -18.81
N HIS A 411 0.24 3.43 -19.62
CA HIS A 411 1.28 4.47 -19.51
C HIS A 411 1.21 5.23 -18.19
N LEU A 412 0.06 5.21 -17.52
CA LEU A 412 -0.19 5.81 -16.22
C LEU A 412 -0.22 4.75 -15.10
N GLU A 413 0.44 3.59 -15.28
CA GLU A 413 0.35 2.48 -14.33
C GLU A 413 0.97 2.77 -12.97
N HIS A 414 1.86 3.78 -12.87
CA HIS A 414 2.40 4.28 -11.61
C HIS A 414 1.33 5.01 -10.77
N LEU A 415 0.21 5.40 -11.40
CA LEU A 415 -0.91 6.04 -10.73
C LEU A 415 -2.02 5.02 -10.43
N PRO A 416 -2.67 5.13 -9.27
CA PRO A 416 -3.86 4.36 -8.96
C PRO A 416 -5.00 4.78 -9.88
N THR A 417 -5.57 3.81 -10.60
CA THR A 417 -6.66 4.04 -11.55
C THR A 417 -7.98 3.48 -11.02
N PHE A 418 -9.04 4.29 -11.03
CA PHE A 418 -10.39 3.88 -10.67
C PHE A 418 -11.26 3.91 -11.93
N VAL A 419 -11.75 2.74 -12.35
CA VAL A 419 -12.61 2.60 -13.53
C VAL A 419 -14.05 2.50 -13.07
N PHE A 420 -14.90 3.35 -13.62
CA PHE A 420 -16.33 3.34 -13.40
C PHE A 420 -17.03 3.03 -14.72
N ASP A 421 -17.82 1.97 -14.69
CA ASP A 421 -18.69 1.55 -15.79
C ASP A 421 -20.15 1.71 -15.34
N PRO A 422 -21.09 2.03 -16.25
CA PRO A 422 -22.53 2.12 -15.93
C PRO A 422 -23.05 0.85 -15.23
N GLU A 423 -22.58 -0.32 -15.65
CA GLU A 423 -22.93 -1.63 -15.06
C GLU A 423 -22.53 -1.79 -13.59
N ASN A 424 -21.54 -1.03 -13.13
CA ASN A 424 -21.01 -1.08 -11.76
C ASN A 424 -21.42 0.12 -10.90
N PHE A 425 -22.48 0.85 -11.31
CA PHE A 425 -22.95 2.07 -10.63
C PHE A 425 -23.15 1.91 -9.11
N HIS A 426 -23.66 0.75 -8.66
CA HIS A 426 -23.87 0.47 -7.24
C HIS A 426 -22.58 0.53 -6.39
N LYS A 427 -21.40 0.32 -6.99
CA LYS A 427 -20.10 0.39 -6.30
C LYS A 427 -19.44 1.77 -6.38
N MET A 428 -20.08 2.74 -7.06
CA MET A 428 -19.48 4.04 -7.37
C MET A 428 -19.13 4.84 -6.11
N ASN A 429 -20.03 4.89 -5.13
CA ASN A 429 -19.82 5.67 -3.91
C ASN A 429 -18.62 5.20 -3.09
N MET A 430 -18.41 3.89 -2.98
CA MET A 430 -17.25 3.33 -2.27
C MET A 430 -15.95 3.65 -3.00
N ASN A 431 -15.90 3.40 -4.31
CA ASN A 431 -14.70 3.64 -5.11
C ASN A 431 -14.34 5.14 -5.20
N LEU A 432 -15.33 6.05 -5.20
CA LEU A 432 -15.08 7.49 -5.17
C LEU A 432 -14.49 7.94 -3.82
N ALA A 433 -14.93 7.37 -2.70
CA ALA A 433 -14.35 7.66 -1.39
C ALA A 433 -12.88 7.21 -1.33
N SER A 434 -12.57 6.00 -1.84
CA SER A 434 -11.20 5.50 -1.95
C SER A 434 -10.35 6.31 -2.93
N ALA A 435 -10.94 6.82 -4.02
CA ALA A 435 -10.24 7.71 -4.94
C ALA A 435 -9.92 9.09 -4.35
N ARG A 436 -10.69 9.56 -3.35
CA ARG A 436 -10.42 10.82 -2.65
C ARG A 436 -9.29 10.71 -1.63
N SER A 437 -9.12 9.53 -1.02
CA SER A 437 -8.04 9.31 -0.05
C SER A 437 -6.69 9.05 -0.71
N VAL A 438 -6.69 8.67 -1.99
CA VAL A 438 -5.48 8.39 -2.76
C VAL A 438 -5.26 9.50 -3.78
N PHE A 439 -4.21 10.30 -3.57
CA PHE A 439 -3.82 11.35 -4.50
C PHE A 439 -2.31 11.30 -4.72
N PRO A 440 -1.82 11.37 -5.98
CA PRO A 440 -2.57 11.52 -7.24
C PRO A 440 -3.27 10.23 -7.69
N ALA A 441 -4.40 10.35 -8.40
CA ALA A 441 -5.16 9.21 -8.93
C ALA A 441 -5.83 9.54 -10.28
N VAL A 442 -6.09 8.50 -11.08
CA VAL A 442 -6.79 8.60 -12.37
C VAL A 442 -8.20 8.04 -12.21
N ILE A 443 -9.20 8.84 -12.54
CA ILE A 443 -10.61 8.41 -12.58
C ILE A 443 -11.03 8.28 -14.05
N LEU A 444 -11.40 7.06 -14.45
CA LEU A 444 -11.93 6.78 -15.79
C LEU A 444 -13.42 6.52 -15.68
N LEU A 445 -14.22 7.39 -16.32
CA LEU A 445 -15.63 7.13 -16.60
C LEU A 445 -15.73 6.54 -18.00
N SER A 446 -16.09 5.27 -18.10
CA SER A 446 -16.28 4.63 -19.41
C SER A 446 -17.69 4.87 -19.93
N ARG A 447 -17.86 4.89 -21.26
CA ARG A 447 -19.17 4.97 -21.93
C ARG A 447 -20.05 6.10 -21.40
N ILE A 448 -19.51 7.32 -21.32
CA ILE A 448 -20.19 8.46 -20.69
C ILE A 448 -21.58 8.77 -21.28
N ASP A 449 -21.81 8.39 -22.54
CA ASP A 449 -23.10 8.56 -23.22
C ASP A 449 -24.21 7.63 -22.67
N GLU A 450 -23.84 6.55 -21.96
CA GLU A 450 -24.77 5.60 -21.33
C GLU A 450 -25.12 5.95 -19.87
N TRP A 451 -24.49 6.98 -19.29
CA TRP A 451 -24.62 7.35 -17.86
C TRP A 451 -25.84 8.20 -17.54
#